data_AF-A0A9W9RLU3-F1
#
_entry.id   AF-A0A9W9RLU3-F1
#
_cell.length_a   1.000
_cell.length_b   1.000
_cell.length_c   1.000
_cell.angle_alpha   90.00
_cell.angle_beta   90.00
_cell.angle_gamma   90.00
#
_symmetry.space_group_name_H-M   'P 1'
#
loop_
_entity.id
_entity.type
_entity.pdbx_description
1 polymer ?
#
loop_
_entity_poly.entity_id
_entity_poly.type
_entity_poly.pdbx_seq_one_letter_code
_entity_poly.pdbx_strand_id
1 'polypeptide(L)'
;MGQHSVFIVPSEDMRGVDNNTWLNIGTPEFLEDPDNDEAHWITVILPAEMNDTHTDEAIMAHAYQVIRDRQAVVSDVAQHNLGVVCISIPVPVDAATDEMWVRAEVDAGKWLIAIRDGMVTLNRELIFQASQGLLCSGTLERKR
;
A
#
# COMPACT_ATOMS: atom_id res chain seq x y z
N MET A 1 4.46 -3.08 17.78
CA MET A 1 3.64 -4.22 17.29
C MET A 1 3.41 -3.88 15.84
N GLY A 2 4.08 -4.56 14.91
CA GLY A 2 3.96 -4.23 13.48
C GLY A 2 2.52 -4.39 13.04
N GLN A 3 1.96 -3.33 12.46
CA GLN A 3 0.63 -3.39 11.86
C GLN A 3 0.79 -4.13 10.54
N HIS A 4 -0.11 -5.05 10.18
CA HIS A 4 0.03 -5.70 8.88
C HIS A 4 0.07 -4.68 7.73
N SER A 5 0.77 -4.94 6.62
CA SER A 5 0.79 -4.10 5.43
C SER A 5 -0.65 -3.85 5.05
N VAL A 6 -1.07 -2.60 5.18
CA VAL A 6 -2.48 -2.20 5.17
C VAL A 6 -3.13 -2.50 3.81
N PHE A 7 -2.32 -2.76 2.77
CA PHE A 7 -2.79 -2.81 1.39
C PHE A 7 -2.77 -4.18 0.72
N ILE A 8 -2.12 -5.19 1.30
CA ILE A 8 -1.98 -6.51 0.67
C ILE A 8 -2.58 -7.57 1.58
N VAL A 9 -3.51 -8.38 1.06
CA VAL A 9 -4.13 -9.47 1.80
C VAL A 9 -3.83 -10.82 1.13
N PRO A 10 -3.51 -11.87 1.89
CA PRO A 10 -3.38 -13.22 1.36
C PRO A 10 -4.66 -13.69 0.67
N SER A 11 -4.51 -14.35 -0.48
CA SER A 11 -5.63 -15.02 -1.15
C SER A 11 -6.23 -16.12 -0.26
N GLU A 12 -7.55 -16.34 -0.33
CA GLU A 12 -8.26 -17.32 0.51
C GLU A 12 -7.77 -18.76 0.27
N ASP A 13 -7.33 -19.07 -0.96
CA ASP A 13 -6.77 -20.37 -1.34
C ASP A 13 -5.38 -20.64 -0.74
N MET A 14 -4.74 -19.61 -0.16
CA MET A 14 -3.42 -19.70 0.45
C MET A 14 -3.49 -19.76 1.99
N ARG A 15 -4.69 -19.80 2.59
CA ARG A 15 -4.89 -19.98 4.05
C ARG A 15 -4.46 -21.39 4.48
N GLY A 16 -3.16 -21.57 4.72
CA GLY A 16 -2.55 -22.85 5.07
C GLY A 16 -1.19 -23.11 4.41
N VAL A 17 -0.73 -22.16 3.59
CA VAL A 17 0.60 -22.20 2.97
C VAL A 17 1.69 -21.95 4.01
N ASP A 18 2.75 -22.74 3.97
CA ASP A 18 3.82 -22.71 4.97
C ASP A 18 4.64 -21.41 4.93
N ASN A 19 5.30 -21.09 6.06
CA ASN A 19 6.14 -19.90 6.18
C ASN A 19 7.28 -19.83 5.14
N ASN A 20 7.70 -20.97 4.59
CA ASN A 20 8.79 -21.02 3.60
C ASN A 20 8.35 -20.49 2.23
N THR A 21 7.08 -20.69 1.87
CA THR A 21 6.50 -20.12 0.65
C THR A 21 6.30 -18.62 0.80
N TRP A 22 5.90 -18.15 1.99
CA TRP A 22 5.84 -16.71 2.31
C TRP A 22 7.22 -16.05 2.27
N LEU A 23 8.25 -16.70 2.84
CA LEU A 23 9.65 -16.25 2.81
C LEU A 23 10.21 -16.02 1.39
N ASN A 24 9.67 -16.69 0.36
CA ASN A 24 10.06 -16.47 -1.03
C ASN A 24 9.47 -15.18 -1.63
N ILE A 25 8.39 -14.64 -1.07
CA ILE A 25 7.79 -13.36 -1.45
C ILE A 25 8.42 -12.21 -0.65
N GLY A 26 8.76 -12.48 0.62
CA GLY A 26 9.41 -11.59 1.58
C GLY A 26 9.29 -12.18 2.99
N THR A 27 10.03 -11.68 3.99
CA THR A 27 9.74 -12.06 5.38
C THR A 27 8.29 -11.67 5.75
N PRO A 28 7.63 -12.30 6.72
CA PRO A 28 6.31 -11.84 7.21
C PRO A 28 6.30 -10.35 7.60
N GLU A 29 7.46 -9.79 7.95
CA GLU A 29 7.75 -8.37 8.18
C GLU A 29 7.53 -7.49 6.93
N PHE A 30 7.52 -8.09 5.74
CA PHE A 30 7.17 -7.44 4.46
C PHE A 30 5.68 -7.13 4.36
N LEU A 31 4.88 -7.81 5.17
CA LEU A 31 3.48 -7.53 5.41
C LEU A 31 3.34 -6.80 6.75
N GLU A 32 4.33 -6.05 7.22
CA GLU A 32 4.15 -5.15 8.37
C GLU A 32 4.49 -3.71 7.97
N ASP A 33 3.54 -2.80 8.16
CA ASP A 33 3.76 -1.37 8.08
C ASP A 33 4.54 -0.94 9.34
N PRO A 34 5.76 -0.39 9.17
CA PRO A 34 6.54 0.13 10.29
C PRO A 34 5.86 1.35 10.90
N ASP A 35 6.21 1.67 12.14
CA ASP A 35 5.80 2.94 12.74
C ASP A 35 6.39 4.11 11.92
N ASN A 36 5.66 5.23 11.79
CA ASN A 36 6.05 6.32 10.88
C ASN A 36 7.43 6.92 11.20
N ASP A 37 7.88 6.84 12.45
CA ASP A 37 9.21 7.31 12.89
C ASP A 37 10.36 6.38 12.50
N GLU A 38 10.06 5.19 12.00
CA GLU A 38 11.03 4.17 11.60
C GLU A 38 11.25 4.11 10.08
N ALA A 39 10.45 4.84 9.28
CA ALA A 39 10.51 4.80 7.82
C ALA A 39 10.23 6.14 7.12
N HIS A 40 10.88 6.35 5.98
CA HIS A 40 10.34 7.22 4.94
C HIS A 40 9.31 6.46 4.10
N TRP A 41 8.40 7.18 3.48
CA TRP A 41 7.27 6.60 2.74
C TRP A 41 7.29 7.08 1.30
N ILE A 42 7.41 6.13 0.37
CA ILE A 42 7.22 6.37 -1.05
C ILE A 42 5.77 6.08 -1.39
N THR A 43 5.02 7.12 -1.67
CA THR A 43 3.56 7.09 -1.82
C THR A 43 3.13 7.34 -3.26
N VAL A 44 2.39 6.38 -3.82
CA VAL A 44 1.66 6.57 -5.07
C VAL A 44 0.23 6.96 -4.74
N ILE A 45 -0.15 8.19 -5.09
CA ILE A 45 -1.54 8.65 -5.00
C ILE A 45 -2.33 8.04 -6.14
N LEU A 46 -3.49 7.46 -5.82
CA LEU A 46 -4.35 6.78 -6.77
C LEU A 46 -5.65 7.57 -7.00
N PRO A 47 -6.14 7.67 -8.25
CA PRO A 47 -7.50 8.12 -8.51
C PRO A 47 -8.52 7.17 -7.88
N ALA A 48 -9.53 7.70 -7.20
CA ALA A 48 -10.55 6.89 -6.52
C ALA A 48 -11.33 5.99 -7.50
N GLU A 49 -11.49 6.43 -8.75
CA GLU A 49 -12.18 5.70 -9.80
C GLU A 49 -11.48 4.38 -10.15
N MET A 50 -10.18 4.25 -9.84
CA MET A 50 -9.46 2.99 -10.03
C MET A 50 -10.07 1.85 -9.22
N ASN A 51 -10.81 2.13 -8.13
CA ASN A 51 -11.53 1.12 -7.35
C ASN A 51 -12.54 0.31 -8.19
N ASP A 52 -13.21 0.97 -9.14
CA ASP A 52 -14.29 0.33 -9.90
C ASP A 52 -13.86 -0.01 -11.33
N THR A 53 -12.76 0.59 -11.81
CA THR A 53 -12.35 0.51 -13.22
C THR A 53 -11.12 -0.37 -13.47
N HIS A 54 -10.33 -0.66 -12.44
CA HIS A 54 -9.07 -1.41 -12.58
C HIS A 54 -9.08 -2.68 -11.74
N THR A 55 -8.31 -3.68 -12.18
CA THR A 55 -7.99 -4.87 -11.38
C THR A 55 -6.85 -4.56 -10.42
N ASP A 56 -6.65 -5.41 -9.42
CA ASP A 56 -5.52 -5.29 -8.48
C ASP A 56 -4.17 -5.30 -9.20
N GLU A 57 -4.02 -6.16 -10.22
CA GLU A 57 -2.83 -6.18 -11.07
C GLU A 57 -2.63 -4.83 -11.76
N ALA A 58 -3.68 -4.25 -12.34
CA ALA A 58 -3.58 -2.99 -13.07
C ALA A 58 -3.24 -1.82 -12.13
N ILE A 59 -3.80 -1.80 -10.92
CA ILE A 59 -3.47 -0.80 -9.89
C ILE A 59 -2.02 -0.93 -9.45
N MET A 60 -1.57 -2.15 -9.14
CA MET A 60 -0.20 -2.37 -8.67
C MET A 60 0.82 -2.14 -9.80
N ALA A 61 0.48 -2.49 -11.05
CA ALA A 61 1.31 -2.19 -12.21
C ALA A 61 1.45 -0.68 -12.43
N HIS A 62 0.38 0.08 -12.25
CA HIS A 62 0.44 1.54 -12.27
C HIS A 62 1.36 2.07 -11.16
N ALA A 63 1.19 1.62 -9.92
CA ALA A 63 2.03 2.04 -8.80
C ALA A 63 3.51 1.71 -9.03
N TYR A 64 3.82 0.52 -9.53
CA TYR A 64 5.17 0.12 -9.90
C TYR A 64 5.79 1.08 -10.94
N GLN A 65 5.04 1.45 -11.99
CA GLN A 65 5.55 2.39 -12.99
C GLN A 65 5.78 3.80 -12.42
N VAL A 66 4.86 4.32 -11.60
CA VAL A 66 5.02 5.63 -10.95
C VAL A 66 6.27 5.67 -10.06
N ILE A 67 6.56 4.58 -9.33
CA ILE A 67 7.76 4.46 -8.50
C ILE A 67 9.02 4.38 -9.35
N ARG A 68 9.02 3.53 -10.39
CA ARG A 68 10.12 3.37 -11.33
C ARG A 68 10.49 4.68 -12.04
N ASP A 69 9.49 5.46 -12.41
CA ASP A 69 9.65 6.78 -13.04
C ASP A 69 9.97 7.89 -12.01
N ARG A 70 10.06 7.55 -10.72
CA ARG A 70 10.35 8.45 -9.60
C ARG A 70 9.35 9.59 -9.47
N GLN A 71 8.08 9.30 -9.75
CA GLN A 71 6.96 10.26 -9.72
C GLN A 71 6.11 10.15 -8.44
N ALA A 72 6.43 9.22 -7.55
CA ALA A 72 5.78 9.09 -6.26
C ALA A 72 6.18 10.22 -5.28
N VAL A 73 5.35 10.43 -4.26
CA VAL A 73 5.62 11.38 -3.17
C VAL A 73 6.52 10.72 -2.13
N VAL A 74 7.54 11.42 -1.65
CA VAL A 74 8.36 10.98 -0.52
C VAL A 74 7.97 11.78 0.72
N SER A 75 7.62 11.10 1.81
CA SER A 75 7.26 11.74 3.08
C SER A 75 7.81 10.99 4.29
N ASP A 76 7.83 11.67 5.44
CA ASP A 76 8.11 11.11 6.77
C ASP A 76 6.89 10.42 7.40
N VAL A 77 5.71 10.62 6.83
CA VAL A 77 4.46 10.00 7.30
C VAL A 77 3.80 9.21 6.18
N ALA A 78 3.24 8.05 6.50
CA ALA A 78 2.45 7.28 5.55
C ALA A 78 1.15 8.03 5.20
N GLN A 79 0.96 8.38 3.93
CA GLN A 79 -0.15 9.25 3.51
C GLN A 79 -1.53 8.58 3.66
N HIS A 80 -1.59 7.25 3.64
CA HIS A 80 -2.83 6.51 3.89
C HIS A 80 -3.38 6.76 5.31
N ASN A 81 -2.49 6.96 6.29
CA ASN A 81 -2.88 7.34 7.66
C ASN A 81 -3.50 8.74 7.73
N LEU A 82 -3.35 9.54 6.67
CA LEU A 82 -3.94 10.88 6.53
C LEU A 82 -5.22 10.87 5.69
N GLY A 83 -5.76 9.70 5.36
CA GLY A 83 -7.00 9.59 4.57
C GLY A 83 -6.79 9.65 3.05
N VAL A 84 -5.53 9.64 2.58
CA VAL A 84 -5.22 9.70 1.14
C VAL A 84 -5.42 8.33 0.50
N VAL A 85 -6.14 8.29 -0.62
CA VAL A 85 -6.28 7.11 -1.47
C VAL A 85 -4.94 6.83 -2.14
N CYS A 86 -4.17 5.90 -1.60
CA CYS A 86 -2.79 5.68 -2.04
C CYS A 86 -2.25 4.30 -1.68
N ILE A 87 -1.12 3.96 -2.28
CA ILE A 87 -0.23 2.88 -1.84
C ILE A 87 1.02 3.55 -1.28
N SER A 88 1.35 3.28 -0.02
CA SER A 88 2.57 3.79 0.63
C SER A 88 3.54 2.64 0.88
N ILE A 89 4.76 2.75 0.35
CA ILE A 89 5.81 1.76 0.55
C ILE A 89 6.83 2.31 1.54
N PRO A 90 7.06 1.64 2.67
CA PRO A 90 8.06 2.06 3.64
C PRO A 90 9.47 1.80 3.09
N VAL A 91 10.38 2.73 3.35
CA VAL A 91 11.81 2.58 3.09
C VAL A 91 12.62 3.07 4.29
N PRO A 92 13.80 2.49 4.55
CA PRO A 92 14.61 2.88 5.72
C PRO A 92 14.95 4.37 5.74
N VAL A 93 14.90 4.99 6.92
CA VAL A 93 15.19 6.42 7.14
C VAL A 93 16.65 6.80 6.87
N ASP A 94 17.57 5.84 6.91
CA ASP A 94 19.01 6.03 6.73
C ASP A 94 19.48 5.77 5.30
N ALA A 95 18.60 5.31 4.41
CA ALA A 95 18.94 5.02 3.02
C ALA A 95 19.21 6.31 2.22
N ALA A 96 20.21 6.28 1.34
CA ALA A 96 20.41 7.37 0.39
C ALA A 96 19.21 7.46 -0.58
N THR A 97 18.91 8.65 -1.11
CA THR A 97 17.72 8.86 -1.97
C THR A 97 17.61 7.87 -3.13
N ASP A 98 18.72 7.54 -3.80
CA ASP A 98 18.71 6.55 -4.88
C ASP A 98 18.42 5.13 -4.38
N GLU A 99 18.94 4.77 -3.21
CA GLU A 99 18.71 3.46 -2.58
C GLU A 99 17.24 3.32 -2.13
N MET A 100 16.64 4.40 -1.63
CA MET A 100 15.21 4.45 -1.31
C MET A 100 14.34 4.11 -2.52
N TRP A 101 14.59 4.76 -3.67
CA TRP A 101 13.85 4.49 -4.91
C TRP A 101 14.04 3.06 -5.42
N VAL A 102 15.28 2.57 -5.41
CA VAL A 102 15.57 1.18 -5.80
C VAL A 102 14.84 0.20 -4.90
N ARG A 103 14.80 0.45 -3.59
CA ARG A 103 14.10 -0.41 -2.64
C ARG A 103 12.60 -0.43 -2.88
N ALA A 104 11.97 0.73 -3.00
CA ALA A 104 10.54 0.81 -3.28
C ALA A 104 10.17 0.19 -4.63
N GLU A 105 11.02 0.33 -5.65
CA GLU A 105 10.80 -0.33 -6.95
C GLU A 105 10.83 -1.86 -6.80
N VAL A 106 11.83 -2.39 -6.08
CA VAL A 106 11.95 -3.83 -5.82
C VAL A 106 10.74 -4.36 -5.07
N ASP A 107 10.28 -3.65 -4.05
CA ASP A 107 9.18 -4.09 -3.20
C ASP A 107 7.83 -3.99 -3.93
N ALA A 108 7.60 -2.93 -4.69
CA ALA A 108 6.45 -2.82 -5.60
C ALA A 108 6.45 -3.94 -6.66
N GLY A 109 7.62 -4.28 -7.20
CA GLY A 109 7.78 -5.37 -8.17
C GLY A 109 7.41 -6.74 -7.59
N LYS A 110 7.82 -7.03 -6.35
CA LYS A 110 7.44 -8.26 -5.65
C LYS A 110 5.93 -8.36 -5.45
N TRP A 111 5.27 -7.27 -5.02
CA TRP A 111 3.81 -7.26 -4.88
C TRP A 111 3.09 -7.49 -6.21
N LEU A 112 3.56 -6.86 -7.28
CA LEU A 112 2.99 -7.08 -8.61
C LEU A 112 3.11 -8.54 -9.06
N ILE A 113 4.26 -9.18 -8.82
CA ILE A 113 4.46 -10.61 -9.13
C ILE A 113 3.51 -11.47 -8.28
N ALA A 114 3.43 -11.23 -6.97
CA ALA A 114 2.56 -11.99 -6.08
C ALA A 114 1.06 -11.85 -6.44
N ILE A 115 0.63 -10.68 -6.89
CA ILE A 115 -0.75 -10.45 -7.40
C ILE A 115 -0.98 -11.22 -8.70
N ARG A 116 -0.03 -11.18 -9.64
CA ARG A 116 -0.11 -11.93 -10.91
C ARG A 116 -0.19 -13.45 -10.70
N ASP A 117 0.54 -13.93 -9.71
CA ASP A 117 0.55 -15.35 -9.33
C ASP A 117 -0.69 -15.75 -8.51
N GLY A 118 -1.60 -14.80 -8.22
CA GLY A 118 -2.83 -15.04 -7.45
C GLY A 118 -2.61 -15.32 -5.98
N MET A 119 -1.41 -15.03 -5.46
CA MET A 119 -1.03 -15.33 -4.07
C MET A 119 -1.61 -14.31 -3.09
N VAL A 120 -1.73 -13.06 -3.54
CA VAL A 120 -2.25 -11.93 -2.75
C VAL A 120 -3.19 -11.06 -3.60
N THR A 121 -4.06 -10.33 -2.93
CA THR A 121 -4.90 -9.29 -3.54
C THR A 121 -4.70 -7.96 -2.80
N LEU A 122 -5.15 -6.86 -3.42
CA LEU A 122 -5.15 -5.58 -2.74
C LEU A 122 -6.30 -5.49 -1.74
N ASN A 123 -6.03 -4.92 -0.57
CA ASN A 123 -7.06 -4.50 0.37
C ASN A 123 -7.69 -3.20 -0.13
N ARG A 124 -8.57 -3.33 -1.13
CA ARG A 124 -9.22 -2.19 -1.79
C ARG A 124 -10.08 -1.39 -0.82
N GLU A 125 -10.66 -2.02 0.20
CA GLU A 125 -11.38 -1.31 1.25
C GLU A 125 -10.46 -0.32 1.96
N LEU A 126 -9.29 -0.74 2.43
CA LEU A 126 -8.36 0.16 3.11
C LEU A 126 -7.74 1.21 2.17
N ILE A 127 -7.43 0.85 0.92
CA ILE A 127 -6.88 1.78 -0.07
C ILE A 127 -7.89 2.88 -0.44
N PHE A 128 -9.15 2.52 -0.69
CA PHE A 128 -10.14 3.42 -1.30
C PHE A 128 -11.20 3.97 -0.31
N GLN A 129 -11.46 3.32 0.84
CA GLN A 129 -12.44 3.81 1.83
C GLN A 129 -11.93 4.94 2.74
N ALA A 130 -10.61 5.19 2.80
CA ALA A 130 -10.04 6.28 3.60
C ALA A 130 -10.64 7.67 3.23
N SER A 131 -11.27 7.77 2.06
CA SER A 131 -11.98 8.96 1.56
C SER A 131 -13.44 9.11 2.04
N GLN A 132 -14.08 8.08 2.62
CA GLN A 132 -15.52 8.13 2.97
C GLN A 132 -15.82 8.58 4.41
N GLY A 133 -14.80 8.76 5.26
CA GLY A 133 -14.98 9.19 6.65
C GLY A 133 -15.30 10.68 6.86
N LEU A 134 -15.14 11.55 5.84
CA LEU A 134 -15.29 13.00 6.01
C LEU A 134 -16.63 13.59 5.50
N LEU A 135 -17.52 12.80 4.91
CA LEU A 135 -18.80 13.30 4.37
C LEU A 135 -20.05 12.98 5.23
N CYS A 136 -19.90 12.28 6.36
CA CYS A 136 -21.02 11.88 7.22
C CYS A 136 -21.08 12.60 8.59
N SER A 137 -20.56 13.81 8.73
CA SER A 137 -20.79 14.65 9.92
C SER A 137 -21.13 16.08 9.54
N GLY A 138 -22.37 16.30 9.12
CA GLY A 138 -22.82 17.65 8.77
C GLY A 138 -24.26 17.77 8.27
N THR A 139 -25.19 16.91 8.70
CA THR A 139 -26.62 17.15 8.43
C THR A 139 -27.34 17.55 9.72
N LEU A 140 -27.64 18.85 9.78
CA LEU A 140 -28.73 19.53 10.48
C LEU A 140 -29.26 18.94 11.81
N GLU A 141 -29.05 19.68 12.90
CA GLU A 141 -30.16 20.03 13.79
C GLU A 141 -30.14 21.53 14.10
N ARG A 142 -30.88 22.32 13.30
CA ARG A 142 -31.50 23.55 13.81
C ARG A 142 -32.71 23.11 14.63
N LYS A 143 -32.63 23.21 15.95
CA LYS A 143 -33.83 23.33 16.80
C LYS A 143 -34.01 24.79 17.17
N ARG A 144 -35.25 25.23 16.96
CA ARG A 144 -35.80 26.55 17.28
C ARG A 144 -35.87 26.75 18.79
#